data_AF-A0A933Q404-F1
#
_entry.id   AF-A0A933Q404-F1
#
_cell.length_a   1.000
_cell.length_b   1.000
_cell.length_c   1.000
_cell.angle_alpha   90.00
_cell.angle_beta   90.00
_cell.angle_gamma   90.00
#
_symmetry.space_group_name_H-M   'P 1'
#
loop_
_entity.id
_entity.type
_entity.pdbx_description
1 polymer ?
#
loop_
_entity_poly.entity_id
_entity_poly.type
_entity_poly.pdbx_seq_one_letter_code
_entity_poly.pdbx_strand_id
1 'polypeptide(L)'
;MPTTTIRLPDDLKARIAAAAKRAGTTTHGFILDAIAEKTEQAERRADFDAVAEARYAAIVASGKTIPWREMRDYLEARMAGKAAKRPSARKLAR
;
A
#
# COMPACT_ATOMS: atom_id res chain seq x y z
N MET A 1 -29.50 -4.05 -5.99
CA MET A 1 -28.45 -3.70 -5.01
C MET A 1 -29.11 -3.02 -3.81
N PRO A 2 -28.68 -3.28 -2.57
CA PRO A 2 -29.23 -2.60 -1.40
C PRO A 2 -28.88 -1.10 -1.42
N THR A 3 -29.80 -0.26 -0.96
CA THR A 3 -29.59 1.20 -0.86
C THR A 3 -29.09 1.55 0.53
N THR A 4 -27.95 2.23 0.61
CA THR A 4 -27.40 2.75 1.87
C THR A 4 -27.67 4.24 1.97
N THR A 5 -28.39 4.68 3.02
CA THR A 5 -28.63 6.11 3.27
C THR A 5 -27.53 6.68 4.15
N ILE A 6 -26.77 7.64 3.63
CA ILE A 6 -25.66 8.30 4.33
C ILE A 6 -26.07 9.75 4.63
N ARG A 7 -25.98 10.16 5.90
CA ARG A 7 -26.20 11.57 6.29
C ARG A 7 -24.90 12.34 6.08
N LEU A 8 -24.98 13.43 5.32
CA LEU A 8 -23.85 14.32 5.05
C LEU A 8 -24.16 15.70 5.64
N PRO A 9 -23.22 16.33 6.35
CA PRO A 9 -23.33 17.74 6.69
C PRO A 9 -23.50 18.60 5.44
N ASP A 10 -24.25 19.70 5.57
CA ASP A 10 -24.57 20.58 4.43
C ASP A 10 -23.32 21.16 3.76
N ASP A 11 -22.28 21.49 4.54
CA ASP A 11 -20.99 21.97 4.01
C ASP A 11 -20.34 20.92 3.11
N LEU A 12 -20.33 19.66 3.57
CA LEU A 12 -19.68 18.56 2.86
C LEU A 12 -20.45 18.25 1.58
N LYS A 13 -21.79 18.25 1.64
CA LYS A 13 -22.64 18.07 0.46
C LYS A 13 -22.36 19.12 -0.61
N ALA A 14 -22.23 20.40 -0.23
CA ALA A 14 -21.91 21.49 -1.15
C ALA A 14 -20.50 21.32 -1.78
N ARG A 15 -19.50 20.94 -0.97
CA ARG A 15 -18.13 20.69 -1.45
C ARG A 15 -18.06 19.51 -2.43
N ILE A 16 -18.77 18.42 -2.14
CA ILE A 16 -18.85 17.25 -3.03
C ILE A 16 -19.51 17.65 -4.35
N ALA A 17 -20.62 18.39 -4.33
CA ALA A 17 -21.28 18.82 -5.56
C ALA A 17 -20.37 19.70 -6.44
N ALA A 18 -19.62 20.62 -5.83
CA ALA A 18 -18.65 21.44 -6.55
C ALA A 18 -17.48 20.61 -7.12
N ALA A 19 -16.97 19.63 -6.36
CA ALA A 19 -15.92 18.72 -6.81
C ALA A 19 -16.38 17.83 -7.97
N ALA A 20 -17.58 17.23 -7.85
CA ALA A 20 -18.18 16.41 -8.89
C ALA A 20 -18.35 17.19 -10.20
N LYS A 21 -18.85 18.44 -10.12
CA LYS A 21 -18.97 19.32 -11.29
C LYS A 21 -17.62 19.58 -11.97
N ARG A 22 -16.55 19.82 -11.20
CA ARG A 22 -15.20 20.02 -11.74
C ARG A 22 -14.63 18.74 -12.37
N ALA A 23 -14.95 17.58 -11.80
CA ALA A 23 -14.56 16.28 -12.31
C ALA A 23 -15.42 15.79 -13.48
N GLY A 24 -16.49 16.52 -13.86
CA GLY A 24 -17.38 16.12 -14.95
C GLY A 24 -18.28 14.92 -14.63
N THR A 25 -18.51 14.62 -13.36
CA THR A 25 -19.35 13.49 -12.91
C THR A 25 -20.54 13.99 -12.08
N THR A 26 -21.47 13.09 -11.77
CA THR A 26 -22.59 13.38 -10.85
C THR A 26 -22.13 13.32 -9.40
N THR A 27 -22.81 14.03 -8.50
CA THR A 27 -22.53 13.96 -7.06
C THR A 27 -22.59 12.52 -6.54
N HIS A 28 -23.55 11.73 -7.01
CA HIS A 28 -23.68 10.32 -6.64
C HIS A 28 -22.50 9.48 -7.13
N GLY A 29 -22.14 9.60 -8.41
CA GLY A 29 -20.97 8.92 -8.99
C GLY A 29 -19.68 9.27 -8.24
N PHE A 30 -19.46 10.56 -7.98
CA PHE A 30 -18.30 11.03 -7.22
C PHE A 30 -18.21 10.41 -5.81
N ILE A 31 -19.35 10.25 -5.12
CA ILE A 31 -19.38 9.62 -3.79
C ILE A 31 -19.03 8.13 -3.90
N LEU A 32 -19.56 7.43 -4.90
CA LEU A 32 -19.25 6.01 -5.10
C LEU A 32 -17.78 5.81 -5.41
N ASP A 33 -17.21 6.63 -6.31
CA ASP A 33 -15.79 6.57 -6.66
C ASP A 33 -14.92 6.82 -5.43
N ALA A 34 -15.26 7.80 -4.59
CA ALA A 34 -14.54 8.09 -3.36
C ALA A 34 -14.59 6.93 -2.34
N ILE A 35 -15.74 6.26 -2.22
CA ILE A 35 -15.89 5.08 -1.34
C ILE A 35 -15.07 3.90 -1.88
N ALA A 36 -15.12 3.66 -3.19
CA ALA A 36 -14.34 2.61 -3.84
C ALA A 36 -12.84 2.84 -3.64
N GLU A 37 -12.35 4.04 -3.97
CA GLU A 37 -10.94 4.41 -3.79
C GLU A 37 -10.49 4.26 -2.33
N LYS A 38 -11.32 4.71 -1.37
CA LYS A 38 -10.99 4.60 0.05
C LYS A 38 -10.95 3.14 0.53
N THR A 39 -11.85 2.32 0.02
CA THR A 39 -11.92 0.88 0.34
C THR A 39 -10.67 0.17 -0.19
N GLU A 40 -10.34 0.35 -1.47
CA GLU A 40 -9.14 -0.23 -2.07
C GLU A 40 -7.84 0.25 -1.40
N GLN A 41 -7.80 1.51 -0.95
CA GLN A 41 -6.65 2.03 -0.20
C GLN A 41 -6.51 1.31 1.15
N ALA A 42 -7.62 1.09 1.86
CA ALA A 42 -7.62 0.42 3.15
C ALA A 42 -7.22 -1.06 3.01
N GLU A 43 -7.72 -1.74 1.99
CA GLU A 43 -7.36 -3.13 1.66
C GLU A 43 -5.88 -3.25 1.32
N ARG A 44 -5.36 -2.40 0.41
CA ARG A 44 -3.93 -2.38 0.08
C ARG A 44 -3.04 -2.12 1.30
N ARG A 45 -3.51 -1.29 2.23
CA ARG A 45 -2.78 -1.03 3.47
C ARG A 45 -2.76 -2.26 4.37
N ALA A 46 -3.92 -2.90 4.57
CA ALA A 46 -4.03 -4.12 5.36
C ALA A 46 -3.16 -5.24 4.79
N ASP A 47 -3.15 -5.42 3.46
CA ASP A 47 -2.30 -6.40 2.78
C ASP A 47 -0.81 -6.11 2.98
N PHE A 48 -0.41 -4.84 2.87
CA PHE A 48 0.98 -4.43 3.11
C PHE A 48 1.42 -4.73 4.54
N ASP A 49 0.59 -4.38 5.52
CA ASP A 49 0.87 -4.61 6.94
C ASP A 49 0.90 -6.12 7.23
N ALA A 50 0.00 -6.92 6.65
CA ALA A 50 0.00 -8.38 6.78
C ALA A 50 1.29 -9.02 6.22
N VAL A 51 1.79 -8.54 5.06
CA VAL A 51 3.06 -8.99 4.50
C VAL A 51 4.23 -8.61 5.41
N ALA A 52 4.22 -7.43 6.01
CA ALA A 52 5.25 -6.98 6.94
C ALA A 52 5.29 -7.87 8.19
N GLU A 53 4.14 -8.12 8.81
CA GLU A 53 4.02 -9.00 9.98
C GLU A 53 4.47 -10.42 9.67
N ALA A 54 4.05 -11.00 8.54
CA ALA A 54 4.47 -12.33 8.14
C ALA A 54 6.00 -12.43 7.96
N ARG A 55 6.62 -11.42 7.36
CA ARG A 55 8.09 -11.35 7.21
C ARG A 55 8.79 -11.18 8.56
N TYR A 56 8.24 -10.35 9.44
CA TYR A 56 8.80 -10.14 10.77
C TYR A 56 8.73 -11.43 11.61
N ALA A 57 7.59 -12.12 11.61
CA ALA A 57 7.42 -13.41 12.27
C ALA A 57 8.45 -14.44 11.76
N ALA A 58 8.72 -14.49 10.45
CA ALA A 58 9.75 -15.36 9.88
C ALA A 58 11.18 -15.00 10.33
N ILE A 59 11.48 -13.71 10.47
CA ILE A 59 12.76 -13.23 11.02
C ILE A 59 12.89 -13.64 12.48
N VAL A 60 11.86 -13.40 13.29
CA VAL A 60 11.84 -13.77 14.72
C VAL A 60 12.03 -15.28 14.89
N ALA A 61 11.32 -16.09 14.11
CA ALA A 61 11.40 -17.55 14.20
C ALA A 61 12.76 -18.12 13.72
N SER A 62 13.33 -17.58 12.65
CA SER A 62 14.55 -18.13 12.04
C SER A 62 15.86 -17.49 12.53
N GLY A 63 15.79 -16.25 13.01
CA GLY A 63 16.94 -15.38 13.28
C GLY A 63 17.75 -15.04 12.03
N LYS A 64 17.26 -15.33 10.82
CA LYS A 64 17.98 -15.12 9.56
C LYS A 64 17.55 -13.80 8.93
N THR A 65 18.53 -12.99 8.56
CA THR A 65 18.32 -11.74 7.82
C THR A 65 19.36 -11.61 6.71
N ILE A 66 19.17 -10.64 5.82
CA ILE A 66 20.17 -10.27 4.81
C ILE A 66 20.83 -8.97 5.30
N PRO A 67 22.18 -8.90 5.43
CA PRO A 67 22.86 -7.66 5.74
C PRO A 67 22.52 -6.57 4.72
N TRP A 68 22.15 -5.37 5.18
CA TRP A 68 21.74 -4.28 4.29
C TRP A 68 22.81 -3.92 3.25
N ARG A 69 24.09 -3.92 3.62
CA ARG A 69 25.20 -3.64 2.69
C ARG A 69 25.22 -4.63 1.53
N GLU A 70 25.13 -5.93 1.81
CA GLU A 70 25.11 -6.97 0.78
C GLU A 70 23.90 -6.82 -0.17
N MET A 71 22.72 -6.49 0.38
CA MET A 71 21.53 -6.25 -0.45
C MET A 71 21.66 -5.00 -1.31
N ARG A 72 22.18 -3.90 -0.75
CA ARG A 72 22.40 -2.65 -1.47
C ARG A 72 23.40 -2.85 -2.61
N ASP A 73 24.55 -3.44 -2.33
CA ASP A 73 25.60 -3.64 -3.32
C ASP A 73 25.09 -4.55 -4.48
N TYR A 74 24.27 -5.56 -4.17
CA TYR A 74 23.56 -6.37 -5.17
C TYR A 74 22.59 -5.54 -6.03
N LEU A 75 21.79 -4.65 -5.41
CA LEU A 75 20.84 -3.79 -6.13
C LEU A 75 21.57 -2.78 -7.03
N GLU A 76 22.64 -2.15 -6.54
CA GLU A 76 23.47 -1.23 -7.31
C GLU A 76 24.11 -1.90 -8.53
N ALA A 77 24.68 -3.09 -8.35
CA ALA A 77 25.24 -3.86 -9.45
C ALA A 77 24.17 -4.26 -10.49
N ARG A 78 22.98 -4.66 -10.02
CA ARG A 78 21.85 -4.99 -10.91
C ARG A 78 21.35 -3.78 -11.69
N MET A 79 21.25 -2.62 -11.07
CA MET A 79 20.89 -1.36 -11.75
C MET A 79 21.92 -0.98 -12.82
N ALA A 80 23.20 -1.26 -12.58
CA ALA A 80 24.27 -1.06 -13.55
C ALA A 80 24.36 -2.14 -14.65
N GLY A 81 23.39 -3.08 -14.72
CA GLY A 81 23.38 -4.17 -15.69
C GLY A 81 24.45 -5.24 -15.46
N LYS A 82 25.14 -5.22 -14.31
CA LYS A 82 26.20 -6.18 -13.98
C LYS A 82 25.58 -7.47 -13.43
N ALA A 83 26.20 -8.60 -13.76
CA ALA A 83 25.88 -9.86 -13.12
C ALA A 83 26.32 -9.81 -11.64
N ALA A 84 25.38 -9.98 -10.72
CA ALA A 84 25.63 -10.01 -9.28
C ALA A 84 24.87 -11.16 -8.63
N LYS A 85 25.51 -11.86 -7.68
CA LYS A 85 24.87 -12.92 -6.91
C LYS A 85 23.89 -12.31 -5.90
N ARG A 86 22.64 -12.78 -5.92
CA ARG A 86 21.64 -12.36 -4.93
C ARG A 86 22.07 -12.82 -3.52
N PRO A 87 22.13 -11.93 -2.52
CA PRO A 87 22.47 -12.31 -1.17
C PRO A 87 21.38 -13.19 -0.55
N SER A 88 21.78 -14.14 0.29
CA SER A 88 20.89 -15.08 0.96
C SER A 88 20.75 -14.77 2.44
N ALA A 89 19.56 -15.03 2.99
CA ALA A 89 19.31 -14.82 4.42
C ALA A 89 20.12 -15.80 5.27
N ARG A 90 20.83 -15.26 6.26
CA ARG A 90 21.65 -16.03 7.20
C ARG A 90 21.55 -15.45 8.59
N LYS A 91 21.89 -16.26 9.61
CA LYS A 91 22.02 -15.73 10.97
C LYS A 91 23.17 -14.72 10.97
N LEU A 92 22.94 -13.52 11.48
CA LEU A 92 24.04 -12.58 11.70
C LEU A 92 24.87 -13.13 12.85
N ALA A 93 26.14 -13.44 12.58
CA ALA A 93 27.07 -13.77 13.66
C ALA A 93 27.15 -12.56 14.60
N ARG A 94 27.11 -12.84 15.91
CA ARG A 94 27.19 -11.82 16.95
C ARG A 94 28.58 -11.21 16.99
#